data_AF-A0A933CQL9-F1
#
_entry.id   AF-A0A933CQL9-F1
#
_cell.length_a   1.000
_cell.length_b   1.000
_cell.length_c   1.000
_cell.angle_alpha   90.00
_cell.angle_beta   90.00
_cell.angle_gamma   90.00
#
_symmetry.space_group_name_H-M   'P 1'
#
loop_
_entity.id
_entity.type
_entity.pdbx_description
1 polymer ?
#
loop_
_entity_poly.entity_id
_entity_poly.type
_entity_poly.pdbx_seq_one_letter_code
_entity_poly.pdbx_strand_id
1 'polypeptide(L)'
;MVLWPLLLGYGWVLFALGRTPRRSALRVVVLFSVLGLVLTVSLLAAAFARGEGIDPVAMGLLWGFGVVQAGLGVSSLKLYRTVLAQAAPPRREKSAVVFRVLLALGLLLSVLALLPNLLPPSRKPANESAAVGTLRTINTSAVVYEDTYKTGYPPSLKSVGPPEPGGSAGCNQADFIDAVVVSGEKSGYRFEYRAGPRVEKAGEGCTVPGGQSYQVTARPLKYRRTGIRSFFTDGTGVIRGTTEDRAATAQDPPL
;
A
#
# COMPACT_ATOMS: atom_id res chain seq x y z
N MET A 1 19.89 -2.33 -11.60
CA MET A 1 20.56 -1.52 -12.66
C MET A 1 20.40 0.00 -12.45
N VAL A 2 20.35 0.51 -11.20
CA VAL A 2 19.98 1.93 -10.91
C VAL A 2 21.00 2.61 -9.97
N LEU A 3 22.28 2.29 -10.09
CA LEU A 3 23.35 2.90 -9.27
C LEU A 3 24.21 3.91 -10.05
N TRP A 4 24.06 4.00 -11.37
CA TRP A 4 24.87 4.86 -12.22
C TRP A 4 24.68 6.39 -11.97
N PRO A 5 23.46 6.90 -11.70
CA PRO A 5 23.27 8.34 -11.46
C PRO A 5 23.91 8.81 -10.14
N LEU A 6 24.04 7.91 -9.16
CA LEU A 6 24.61 8.21 -7.84
C LEU A 6 26.14 8.37 -7.89
N LEU A 7 26.81 7.76 -8.86
CA LEU A 7 28.25 7.87 -9.07
C LEU A 7 28.64 9.20 -9.75
N LEU A 8 27.76 9.76 -10.59
CA LEU A 8 28.00 11.06 -11.25
C LEU A 8 27.94 12.24 -10.25
N GLY A 9 27.04 12.19 -9.26
CA GLY A 9 27.01 13.16 -8.16
C GLY A 9 28.28 13.12 -7.30
N TYR A 10 28.89 11.93 -7.18
CA TYR A 10 30.15 11.71 -6.47
C TYR A 10 31.30 12.49 -7.12
N GLY A 11 31.37 12.48 -8.46
CA GLY A 11 32.40 13.20 -9.23
C GLY A 11 32.33 14.73 -9.05
N TRP A 12 31.12 15.29 -8.99
CA TRP A 12 30.94 16.75 -8.85
C TRP A 12 31.29 17.25 -7.44
N VAL A 13 30.93 16.48 -6.41
CA VAL A 13 31.30 16.78 -5.01
C VAL A 13 32.82 16.69 -4.81
N LEU A 14 33.49 15.71 -5.45
CA LEU A 14 34.96 15.62 -5.48
C LEU A 14 35.61 16.82 -6.19
N PHE A 15 35.01 17.31 -7.28
CA PHE A 15 35.50 18.48 -8.01
C PHE A 15 35.32 19.79 -7.21
N ALA A 16 34.19 19.94 -6.49
CA ALA A 16 33.92 21.13 -5.69
C ALA A 16 34.78 21.21 -4.42
N LEU A 17 35.04 20.09 -3.74
CA LEU A 17 35.86 20.04 -2.51
C LEU A 17 37.35 20.29 -2.75
N GLY A 18 37.84 20.08 -3.98
CA GLY A 18 39.23 20.36 -4.37
C GLY A 18 39.62 21.84 -4.29
N ARG A 19 38.65 22.77 -4.30
CA ARG A 19 38.88 24.22 -4.32
C ARG A 19 38.55 24.96 -3.03
N THR A 20 37.92 24.31 -2.05
CA THR A 20 37.46 25.00 -0.83
C THR A 20 38.53 25.09 0.27
N PRO A 21 38.63 26.23 0.99
CA PRO A 21 39.54 26.34 2.12
C PRO A 21 39.15 25.37 3.25
N ARG A 22 40.17 24.82 3.91
CA ARG A 22 40.10 23.67 4.84
C ARG A 22 39.09 23.83 5.98
N ARG A 23 38.82 25.06 6.44
CA ARG A 23 37.80 25.36 7.46
C ARG A 23 36.36 25.23 6.93
N SER A 24 36.14 25.51 5.65
CA SER A 24 34.84 25.37 4.99
C SER A 24 34.46 23.91 4.78
N ALA A 25 35.42 23.05 4.43
CA ALA A 25 35.18 21.61 4.27
C ALA A 25 34.73 20.93 5.58
N LEU A 26 35.32 21.33 6.73
CA LEU A 26 34.91 20.83 8.05
C LEU A 26 33.48 21.27 8.44
N ARG A 27 33.08 22.50 8.12
CA ARG A 27 31.70 22.99 8.34
C ARG A 27 30.71 22.18 7.53
N VAL A 28 31.05 21.86 6.28
CA VAL A 28 30.23 21.03 5.40
C VAL A 28 30.03 19.62 5.99
N VAL A 29 31.09 18.99 6.53
CA VAL A 29 30.98 17.66 7.16
C VAL A 29 30.02 17.67 8.34
N VAL A 30 30.17 18.65 9.25
CA VAL A 30 29.31 18.77 10.44
C VAL A 30 27.85 18.98 10.02
N LEU A 31 27.61 19.84 9.02
CA LEU A 31 26.27 20.09 8.48
C LEU A 31 25.65 18.81 7.92
N PHE A 32 26.38 18.04 7.11
CA PHE A 32 25.86 16.79 6.53
C PHE A 32 25.57 15.71 7.57
N SER A 33 26.41 15.57 8.61
CA SER A 33 26.14 14.62 9.72
C SER A 33 24.90 15.01 10.52
N VAL A 34 24.73 16.31 10.80
CA VAL A 34 23.52 16.82 11.48
C VAL A 34 22.28 16.61 10.62
N LEU A 35 22.36 16.92 9.31
CA LEU A 35 21.24 16.74 8.39
C LEU A 35 20.82 15.28 8.27
N GLY A 36 21.80 14.36 8.20
CA GLY A 36 21.55 12.91 8.16
C GLY A 36 20.86 12.40 9.44
N LEU A 37 21.29 12.88 10.61
CA LEU A 37 20.68 12.51 11.89
C LEU A 37 19.25 13.06 12.05
N VAL A 38 19.02 14.31 11.64
CA VAL A 38 17.68 14.91 11.63
C VAL A 38 16.73 14.14 10.71
N LEU A 39 17.21 13.73 9.53
CA LEU A 39 16.41 12.96 8.58
C LEU A 39 16.01 11.59 9.15
N THR A 40 16.92 10.89 9.83
CA THR A 40 16.61 9.59 10.44
C THR A 40 15.63 9.68 11.59
N VAL A 41 15.77 10.70 12.45
CA VAL A 41 14.83 10.95 13.54
C VAL A 41 13.45 11.31 12.97
N SER A 42 13.41 12.12 11.91
CA SER A 42 12.16 12.51 11.24
C SER A 42 11.44 11.33 10.60
N LEU A 43 12.17 10.40 9.98
CA LEU A 43 11.60 9.18 9.40
C LEU A 43 11.04 8.24 10.48
N LEU A 44 11.76 8.10 11.59
CA LEU A 44 11.32 7.26 12.72
C LEU A 44 10.08 7.84 13.40
N ALA A 45 10.04 9.17 13.59
CA ALA A 45 8.87 9.88 14.10
C ALA A 45 7.67 9.76 13.15
N ALA A 46 7.88 9.89 11.84
CA ALA A 46 6.81 9.74 10.83
C ALA A 46 6.26 8.31 10.79
N ALA A 47 7.11 7.30 10.97
CA ALA A 47 6.68 5.91 11.03
C ALA A 47 5.84 5.62 12.29
N PHE A 48 6.25 6.14 13.45
CA PHE A 48 5.50 6.01 14.70
C PHE A 48 4.15 6.75 14.66
N ALA A 49 4.13 7.98 14.12
CA ALA A 49 2.92 8.79 14.00
C ALA A 49 1.85 8.17 13.07
N ARG A 50 2.25 7.33 12.12
CA ARG A 50 1.32 6.66 11.18
C ARG A 50 0.77 5.33 11.69
N GLY A 51 1.21 4.85 12.86
CA GLY A 51 0.75 3.59 13.45
C GLY A 51 1.01 2.38 12.54
N GLU A 52 2.01 2.45 11.66
CA GLU A 52 2.43 1.33 10.82
C GLU A 52 3.52 0.56 11.59
N GLY A 53 3.30 -0.75 11.81
CA GLY A 53 4.31 -1.61 12.40
C GLY A 53 5.53 -1.63 11.48
N ILE A 54 6.62 -0.99 11.90
CA ILE A 54 7.91 -1.06 11.23
C ILE A 54 8.41 -2.49 11.40
N ASP A 55 8.85 -3.11 10.30
CA ASP A 55 9.45 -4.44 10.37
C ASP A 55 10.69 -4.41 11.31
N PRO A 56 10.91 -5.46 12.12
CA PRO A 56 12.02 -5.47 13.07
C PRO A 56 13.40 -5.25 12.41
N VAL A 57 13.56 -5.65 11.16
CA VAL A 57 14.79 -5.49 10.37
C VAL A 57 15.03 -4.04 10.00
N ALA A 58 14.04 -3.34 9.43
CA ALA A 58 14.14 -1.92 9.14
C ALA A 58 14.34 -1.09 10.40
N MET A 59 13.70 -1.47 11.52
CA MET A 59 13.92 -0.81 12.80
C MET A 59 15.39 -0.95 13.25
N GLY A 60 15.98 -2.15 13.14
CA GLY A 60 17.40 -2.36 13.43
C GLY A 60 18.33 -1.53 12.54
N LEU A 61 18.04 -1.45 11.25
CA LEU A 61 18.83 -0.65 10.29
C LEU A 61 18.76 0.86 10.59
N LEU A 62 17.58 1.38 10.94
CA LEU A 62 17.40 2.79 11.29
C LEU A 62 18.16 3.18 12.57
N TRP A 63 18.11 2.34 13.60
CA TRP A 63 18.88 2.56 14.83
C TRP A 63 20.38 2.50 14.58
N GLY A 64 20.85 1.49 13.83
CA GLY A 64 22.25 1.36 13.45
C GLY A 64 22.76 2.60 12.71
N PHE A 65 21.94 3.14 11.80
CA PHE A 65 22.25 4.36 11.08
C PHE A 65 22.39 5.59 11.97
N GLY A 66 21.44 5.78 12.90
CA GLY A 66 21.45 6.89 13.85
C GLY A 66 22.72 6.89 14.71
N VAL A 67 23.15 5.71 15.17
CA VAL A 67 24.39 5.55 15.96
C VAL A 67 25.63 5.94 15.13
N VAL A 68 25.70 5.51 13.87
CA VAL A 68 26.84 5.85 12.99
C VAL A 68 26.89 7.36 12.70
N GLN A 69 25.75 8.00 12.41
CA GLN A 69 25.70 9.45 12.17
C GLN A 69 26.07 10.26 13.42
N ALA A 70 25.61 9.85 14.60
CA ALA A 70 25.99 10.48 15.86
C ALA A 70 27.50 10.39 16.10
N GLY A 71 28.10 9.21 15.87
CA GLY A 71 29.54 8.99 16.00
C GLY A 71 30.36 9.87 15.04
N LEU A 72 29.93 9.97 13.78
CA LEU A 72 30.57 10.84 12.79
C LEU A 72 30.43 12.33 13.15
N GLY A 73 29.27 12.75 13.66
CA GLY A 73 29.02 14.10 14.14
C GLY A 73 29.94 14.48 15.32
N VAL A 74 30.06 13.62 16.33
CA VAL A 74 30.94 13.87 17.49
C VAL A 74 32.41 13.90 17.08
N SER A 75 32.84 12.97 16.22
CA SER A 75 34.22 12.90 15.72
C SER A 75 34.59 14.11 14.86
N SER A 76 33.67 14.58 14.01
CA SER A 76 33.88 15.80 13.20
C SER A 76 33.91 17.06 14.05
N LEU A 77 33.09 17.15 15.10
CA LEU A 77 33.10 18.28 16.03
C LEU A 77 34.40 18.35 16.84
N LYS A 78 34.91 17.21 17.34
CA LYS A 78 36.21 17.16 18.01
C LYS A 78 37.33 17.63 17.09
N LEU A 79 37.35 17.14 15.85
CA LEU A 79 38.34 17.53 14.84
C LEU A 79 38.23 19.02 14.48
N TYR A 80 37.02 19.56 14.38
CA TYR A 80 36.81 20.98 14.11
C TYR A 80 37.35 21.85 15.24
N ARG A 81 37.11 21.49 16.50
CA ARG A 81 37.63 22.20 17.67
C ARG A 81 39.16 22.17 17.73
N THR A 82 39.79 21.02 17.46
CA THR A 82 41.26 20.91 17.46
C THR A 82 41.90 21.70 16.32
N VAL A 83 41.29 21.70 15.12
CA VAL A 83 41.80 22.45 13.96
C VAL A 83 41.61 23.96 14.13
N LEU A 84 40.57 24.42 14.82
CA LEU A 84 40.40 25.84 15.17
C LEU A 84 41.41 26.31 16.21
N ALA A 85 41.83 25.42 17.13
CA ALA A 85 42.80 25.74 18.18
C ALA A 85 44.26 25.80 17.67
N GLN A 86 44.56 25.26 16.49
CA GLN A 86 45.92 25.25 15.93
C GLN A 86 46.16 26.45 15.00
N ALA A 87 47.27 27.16 15.22
CA ALA A 87 47.70 28.31 14.41
C ALA A 87 48.36 27.92 13.07
N ALA A 88 48.82 26.66 12.91
CA ALA A 88 49.39 26.15 11.67
C ALA A 88 48.88 24.72 11.35
N PRO A 89 48.46 24.43 10.11
CA PRO A 89 47.71 23.21 9.82
C PRO A 89 48.60 21.99 9.46
N PRO A 90 48.37 20.78 10.01
CA PRO A 90 49.16 19.59 9.70
C PRO A 90 48.90 19.06 8.27
N ARG A 91 49.93 18.58 7.55
CA ARG A 91 49.86 18.24 6.10
C ARG A 91 48.99 17.02 5.72
N ARG A 92 48.62 16.13 6.66
CA ARG A 92 48.14 14.76 6.36
C ARG A 92 46.60 14.54 6.39
N GLU A 93 45.79 15.56 6.67
CA GLU A 93 44.35 15.40 6.97
C GLU A 93 43.37 15.56 5.80
N LYS A 94 43.84 15.97 4.60
CA LYS A 94 42.93 16.17 3.46
C LYS A 94 42.18 14.88 3.09
N SER A 95 42.84 13.73 3.20
CA SER A 95 42.25 12.40 2.96
C SER A 95 41.19 12.02 4.01
N ALA A 96 41.41 12.39 5.28
CA ALA A 96 40.51 12.03 6.38
C ALA A 96 39.16 12.77 6.32
N VAL A 97 39.16 14.04 5.87
CA VAL A 97 37.92 14.83 5.73
C VAL A 97 37.10 14.33 4.54
N VAL A 98 37.76 14.09 3.39
CA VAL A 98 37.08 13.57 2.19
C VAL A 98 36.45 12.20 2.47
N PHE A 99 37.20 11.28 3.08
CA PHE A 99 36.69 9.96 3.43
C PHE A 99 35.42 10.01 4.29
N ARG A 100 35.35 10.93 5.27
CA ARG A 100 34.18 11.07 6.15
C ARG A 100 32.95 11.63 5.44
N VAL A 101 33.12 12.58 4.51
CA VAL A 101 32.01 13.10 3.68
C VAL A 101 31.47 12.00 2.77
N LEU A 102 32.38 11.25 2.15
CA LEU A 102 32.05 10.13 1.27
C LEU A 102 31.26 9.03 2.00
N LEU A 103 31.60 8.77 3.25
CA LEU A 103 30.93 7.78 4.09
C LEU A 103 29.56 8.26 4.56
N ALA A 104 29.43 9.53 5.00
CA ALA A 104 28.15 10.13 5.37
C ALA A 104 27.16 10.20 4.19
N LEU A 105 27.66 10.55 2.99
CA LEU A 105 26.86 10.60 1.77
C LEU A 105 26.45 9.20 1.29
N GLY A 106 27.36 8.22 1.29
CA GLY A 106 27.06 6.84 0.92
C GLY A 106 25.97 6.22 1.81
N LEU A 107 26.04 6.52 3.10
CA LEU A 107 25.02 6.14 4.07
C LEU A 107 23.68 6.81 3.77
N LEU A 108 23.62 8.13 3.58
CA LEU A 108 22.38 8.83 3.23
C LEU A 108 21.72 8.23 1.97
N LEU A 109 22.51 7.96 0.93
CA LEU A 109 22.03 7.37 -0.33
C LEU A 109 21.56 5.93 -0.16
N SER A 110 22.17 5.14 0.74
CA SER A 110 21.69 3.80 1.06
C SER A 110 20.29 3.82 1.72
N VAL A 111 20.02 4.74 2.64
CA VAL A 111 18.68 4.88 3.25
C VAL A 111 17.65 5.24 2.19
N LEU A 112 18.00 6.16 1.27
CA LEU A 112 17.19 6.52 0.11
C LEU A 112 16.94 5.35 -0.85
N ALA A 113 17.90 4.44 -1.00
CA ALA A 113 17.76 3.26 -1.85
C ALA A 113 16.87 2.16 -1.22
N LEU A 114 16.69 2.15 0.10
CA LEU A 114 15.78 1.23 0.81
C LEU A 114 14.31 1.71 0.85
N LEU A 115 14.02 2.96 0.47
CA LEU A 115 12.66 3.52 0.42
C LEU A 115 11.63 2.79 -0.48
N PRO A 116 11.99 2.13 -1.60
CA PRO A 116 11.00 1.44 -2.43
C PRO A 116 10.25 0.31 -1.71
N ASN A 117 10.78 -0.17 -0.58
CA ASN A 117 10.24 -1.31 0.15
C ASN A 117 9.49 -0.94 1.46
N LEU A 118 9.52 0.34 1.86
CA LEU A 118 8.92 0.78 3.13
C LEU A 118 7.44 1.18 3.01
N LEU A 119 6.96 1.40 1.79
CA LEU A 119 5.56 1.70 1.52
C LEU A 119 5.08 0.72 0.44
N PRO A 120 4.44 -0.40 0.80
CA PRO A 120 3.75 -1.20 -0.21
C PRO A 120 2.79 -0.27 -0.97
N PRO A 121 2.79 -0.29 -2.32
CA PRO A 121 1.86 0.52 -3.09
C PRO A 121 0.45 0.28 -2.56
N SER A 122 -0.23 1.33 -2.11
CA SER A 122 -1.58 1.19 -1.63
C SER A 122 -2.46 0.78 -2.81
N ARG A 123 -2.79 -0.50 -2.91
CA ARG A 123 -3.69 -1.04 -3.95
C ARG A 123 -5.16 -0.63 -3.73
N LYS A 124 -5.44 0.33 -2.83
CA LYS A 124 -6.80 0.76 -2.47
C LYS A 124 -7.63 1.18 -3.69
N PRO A 125 -7.14 2.02 -4.63
CA PRO A 125 -7.93 2.40 -5.79
C PRO A 125 -8.19 1.21 -6.73
N ALA A 126 -7.21 0.32 -6.88
CA ALA A 126 -7.35 -0.88 -7.72
C ALA A 126 -8.34 -1.88 -7.10
N ASN A 127 -8.28 -2.07 -5.79
CA ASN A 127 -9.19 -2.92 -5.03
C ASN A 127 -10.62 -2.37 -5.06
N GLU A 128 -10.78 -1.06 -4.87
CA GLU A 128 -12.08 -0.37 -4.96
C GLU A 128 -12.68 -0.50 -6.37
N SER A 129 -11.88 -0.29 -7.42
CA SER A 129 -12.31 -0.48 -8.81
C SER A 129 -12.68 -1.94 -9.11
N ALA A 130 -11.87 -2.89 -8.65
CA ALA A 130 -12.16 -4.32 -8.80
C ALA A 130 -13.43 -4.74 -8.05
N ALA A 131 -13.72 -4.13 -6.89
CA ALA A 131 -14.94 -4.37 -6.15
C ALA A 131 -16.17 -3.87 -6.90
N VAL A 132 -16.12 -2.64 -7.43
CA VAL A 132 -17.19 -2.09 -8.28
C VAL A 132 -17.41 -2.96 -9.53
N GLY A 133 -16.33 -3.41 -10.18
CA GLY A 133 -16.43 -4.33 -11.31
C GLY A 133 -17.11 -5.65 -10.95
N THR A 134 -16.75 -6.23 -9.80
CA THR A 134 -17.36 -7.47 -9.30
C THR A 134 -18.85 -7.29 -8.99
N LEU A 135 -19.25 -6.16 -8.40
CA LEU A 135 -20.66 -5.85 -8.17
C LEU A 135 -21.47 -5.77 -9.48
N ARG A 136 -20.91 -5.16 -10.53
CA ARG A 136 -21.56 -5.15 -11.86
C ARG A 136 -21.73 -6.57 -12.41
N THR A 137 -20.70 -7.40 -12.29
CA THR A 137 -20.78 -8.82 -12.71
C THR A 137 -21.87 -9.56 -11.96
N ILE A 138 -21.97 -9.39 -10.62
CA ILE A 138 -23.03 -10.02 -9.82
C ILE A 138 -24.40 -9.53 -10.29
N ASN A 139 -24.59 -8.23 -10.50
CA ASN A 139 -25.88 -7.69 -10.96
C ASN A 139 -26.30 -8.28 -12.31
N THR A 140 -25.39 -8.28 -13.29
CA THR A 140 -25.67 -8.88 -14.60
C THR A 140 -26.00 -10.38 -14.46
N SER A 141 -25.25 -11.13 -13.64
CA SER A 141 -25.52 -12.55 -13.42
C SER A 141 -26.89 -12.79 -12.78
N ALA A 142 -27.33 -11.92 -11.88
CA ALA A 142 -28.62 -12.03 -11.23
C ALA A 142 -29.77 -11.80 -12.21
N VAL A 143 -29.65 -10.79 -13.09
CA VAL A 143 -30.65 -10.52 -14.14
C VAL A 143 -30.70 -11.66 -15.16
N VAL A 144 -29.54 -12.14 -15.62
CA VAL A 144 -29.47 -13.28 -16.56
C VAL A 144 -30.07 -14.54 -15.94
N TYR A 145 -29.83 -14.79 -14.64
CA TYR A 145 -30.42 -15.91 -13.92
C TYR A 145 -31.95 -15.84 -13.84
N GLU A 146 -32.50 -14.68 -13.48
CA GLU A 146 -33.93 -14.45 -13.48
C GLU A 146 -34.54 -14.71 -14.87
N ASP A 147 -33.90 -14.20 -15.91
CA ASP A 147 -34.37 -14.35 -17.28
C ASP A 147 -34.28 -15.81 -17.78
N THR A 148 -33.22 -16.53 -17.40
CA THR A 148 -32.96 -17.90 -17.85
C THR A 148 -33.90 -18.90 -17.18
N TYR A 149 -34.07 -18.81 -15.86
CA TYR A 149 -34.75 -19.84 -15.06
C TYR A 149 -36.15 -19.45 -14.62
N LYS A 150 -36.57 -18.20 -14.83
CA LYS A 150 -37.91 -17.69 -14.51
C LYS A 150 -38.35 -18.01 -13.06
N THR A 151 -37.39 -18.05 -12.14
CA THR A 151 -37.55 -18.43 -10.72
C THR A 151 -37.27 -17.24 -9.79
N GLY A 152 -37.24 -16.02 -10.31
CA GLY A 152 -36.73 -14.84 -9.62
C GLY A 152 -35.20 -14.77 -9.59
N TYR A 153 -34.67 -13.84 -8.81
CA TYR A 153 -33.22 -13.65 -8.62
C TYR A 153 -32.57 -14.82 -7.87
N PRO A 154 -31.24 -15.02 -8.02
CA PRO A 154 -30.54 -16.12 -7.37
C PRO A 154 -30.83 -16.22 -5.86
N PRO A 155 -31.14 -17.40 -5.31
CA PRO A 155 -31.31 -17.55 -3.87
C PRO A 155 -29.98 -17.34 -3.09
N SER A 156 -28.83 -17.48 -3.76
CA SER A 156 -27.50 -17.23 -3.20
C SER A 156 -26.45 -16.97 -4.30
N LEU A 157 -25.24 -16.55 -3.94
CA LEU A 157 -24.13 -16.53 -4.91
C LEU A 157 -23.73 -17.94 -5.37
N LYS A 158 -23.97 -18.99 -4.56
CA LYS A 158 -23.65 -20.37 -4.94
C LYS A 158 -24.49 -20.83 -6.14
N SER A 159 -25.74 -20.36 -6.25
CA SER A 159 -26.63 -20.74 -7.37
C SER A 159 -26.23 -20.17 -8.71
N VAL A 160 -25.46 -19.08 -8.74
CA VAL A 160 -24.88 -18.52 -9.97
C VAL A 160 -23.40 -18.88 -10.15
N GLY A 161 -22.83 -19.62 -9.19
CA GLY A 161 -21.46 -20.10 -9.23
C GLY A 161 -21.26 -21.32 -10.14
N PRO A 162 -20.00 -21.76 -10.31
CA PRO A 162 -19.68 -22.93 -11.09
C PRO A 162 -20.27 -24.20 -10.46
N PRO A 163 -20.61 -25.22 -11.28
CA PRO A 163 -20.99 -26.53 -10.78
C PRO A 163 -19.82 -27.20 -10.04
N GLU A 164 -20.14 -28.17 -9.19
CA GLU A 164 -19.10 -29.05 -8.64
C GLU A 164 -18.36 -29.80 -9.76
N PRO A 165 -17.11 -30.24 -9.56
CA PRO A 165 -16.35 -30.93 -10.59
C PRO A 165 -17.11 -32.14 -11.16
N GLY A 166 -17.38 -32.12 -12.48
CA GLY A 166 -18.15 -33.14 -13.17
C GLY A 166 -19.67 -32.92 -13.18
N GLY A 167 -20.17 -31.85 -12.55
CA GLY A 167 -21.56 -31.41 -12.63
C GLY A 167 -21.84 -30.57 -13.88
N SER A 168 -23.11 -30.54 -14.29
CA SER A 168 -23.60 -29.67 -15.37
C SER A 168 -24.19 -28.37 -14.81
N ALA A 169 -24.12 -27.30 -15.60
CA ALA A 169 -24.72 -26.02 -15.25
C ALA A 169 -26.26 -26.11 -15.25
N GLY A 170 -26.88 -25.51 -14.25
CA GLY A 170 -28.34 -25.46 -14.06
C GLY A 170 -28.70 -24.44 -13.00
N CYS A 171 -29.98 -24.22 -12.70
CA CYS A 171 -30.35 -23.15 -11.77
C CYS A 171 -29.83 -23.29 -10.34
N ASN A 172 -29.35 -24.47 -9.94
CA ASN A 172 -28.70 -24.64 -8.64
C ASN A 172 -27.22 -24.25 -8.67
N GLN A 173 -26.58 -24.19 -9.85
CA GLN A 173 -25.20 -23.79 -10.12
C GLN A 173 -25.06 -23.39 -11.61
N ALA A 174 -25.34 -22.13 -11.93
CA ALA A 174 -25.51 -21.66 -13.31
C ALA A 174 -24.21 -21.30 -14.04
N ASP A 175 -23.07 -21.31 -13.35
CA ASP A 175 -21.74 -20.98 -13.90
C ASP A 175 -21.64 -19.57 -14.52
N PHE A 176 -22.36 -18.60 -13.96
CA PHE A 176 -22.33 -17.20 -14.43
C PHE A 176 -21.25 -16.36 -13.77
N ILE A 177 -20.77 -16.77 -12.58
CA ILE A 177 -19.72 -16.07 -11.84
C ILE A 177 -18.62 -17.02 -11.38
N ASP A 178 -17.41 -16.49 -11.26
CA ASP A 178 -16.22 -17.23 -10.81
C ASP A 178 -16.36 -17.72 -9.35
N ALA A 179 -15.83 -18.91 -9.05
CA ALA A 179 -15.73 -19.49 -7.71
C ALA A 179 -15.14 -18.53 -6.65
N VAL A 180 -14.20 -17.66 -7.02
CA VAL A 180 -13.62 -16.65 -6.13
C VAL A 180 -14.67 -15.65 -5.67
N VAL A 181 -15.59 -15.24 -6.55
CA VAL A 181 -16.69 -14.33 -6.17
C VAL A 181 -17.69 -15.05 -5.27
N VAL A 182 -17.96 -16.33 -5.56
CA VAL A 182 -18.84 -17.19 -4.74
C VAL A 182 -18.30 -17.40 -3.32
N SER A 183 -16.97 -17.42 -3.16
CA SER A 183 -16.31 -17.50 -1.84
C SER A 183 -16.60 -16.30 -0.93
N GLY A 184 -17.09 -15.20 -1.51
CA GLY A 184 -17.42 -13.99 -0.80
C GLY A 184 -16.23 -13.05 -0.59
N GLU A 185 -15.01 -13.39 -1.03
CA GLU A 185 -13.85 -12.52 -0.91
C GLU A 185 -13.06 -12.40 -2.22
N LYS A 186 -12.84 -11.17 -2.69
CA LYS A 186 -12.07 -10.89 -3.91
C LYS A 186 -11.39 -9.54 -3.81
N SER A 187 -10.12 -9.47 -4.23
CA SER A 187 -9.35 -8.22 -4.33
C SER A 187 -9.35 -7.36 -3.04
N GLY A 188 -9.31 -8.00 -1.86
CA GLY A 188 -9.30 -7.29 -0.58
C GLY A 188 -10.68 -6.80 -0.10
N TYR A 189 -11.75 -7.21 -0.76
CA TYR A 189 -13.13 -6.91 -0.41
C TYR A 189 -13.92 -8.18 -0.09
N ARG A 190 -14.84 -8.07 0.86
CA ARG A 190 -15.86 -9.07 1.18
C ARG A 190 -17.18 -8.67 0.55
N PHE A 191 -17.80 -9.62 -0.15
CA PHE A 191 -19.10 -9.49 -0.79
C PHE A 191 -20.13 -10.30 -0.01
N GLU A 192 -21.18 -9.64 0.47
CA GLU A 192 -22.33 -10.30 1.08
C GLU A 192 -23.54 -10.14 0.18
N TYR A 193 -24.07 -11.26 -0.30
CA TYR A 193 -25.30 -11.32 -1.06
C TYR A 193 -26.45 -11.71 -0.14
N ARG A 194 -27.57 -10.97 -0.22
CA ARG A 194 -28.81 -11.32 0.48
C ARG A 194 -29.96 -11.30 -0.52
N ALA A 195 -30.57 -12.46 -0.71
CA ALA A 195 -31.84 -12.57 -1.43
C ALA A 195 -32.96 -11.98 -0.56
N GLY A 196 -33.93 -11.34 -1.22
CA GLY A 196 -35.17 -10.90 -0.62
C GLY A 196 -36.17 -12.05 -0.43
N PRO A 197 -37.46 -11.74 -0.19
CA PRO A 197 -38.52 -12.73 -0.08
C PRO A 197 -38.54 -13.67 -1.29
N ARG A 198 -38.77 -14.96 -1.05
CA ARG A 198 -38.78 -15.96 -2.13
C ARG A 198 -40.02 -15.78 -3.01
N VAL A 199 -39.89 -16.09 -4.30
CA VAL A 199 -41.04 -16.26 -5.19
C VAL A 199 -41.83 -17.52 -4.81
N GLU A 200 -43.12 -17.55 -5.13
CA GLU A 200 -44.03 -18.63 -4.71
C GLU A 200 -43.71 -19.98 -5.37
N LYS A 201 -43.20 -19.95 -6.60
CA LYS A 201 -42.88 -21.16 -7.38
C LYS A 201 -41.45 -21.11 -7.87
N ALA A 202 -40.76 -22.23 -7.70
CA ALA A 202 -39.47 -22.43 -8.35
C ALA A 202 -39.67 -22.65 -9.86
N GLY A 203 -38.71 -22.18 -10.64
CA GLY A 203 -38.62 -22.46 -12.07
C GLY A 203 -38.41 -23.96 -12.34
N GLU A 204 -38.67 -24.36 -13.58
CA GLU A 204 -38.54 -25.76 -13.98
C GLU A 204 -37.10 -26.26 -13.81
N GLY A 205 -36.92 -27.39 -13.12
CA GLY A 205 -35.60 -27.94 -12.80
C GLY A 205 -34.90 -27.33 -11.57
N CYS A 206 -35.53 -26.35 -10.91
CA CYS A 206 -34.95 -25.66 -9.76
C CYS A 206 -35.47 -26.22 -8.44
N THR A 207 -34.54 -26.51 -7.52
CA THR A 207 -34.91 -27.08 -6.21
C THR A 207 -35.24 -25.99 -5.19
N VAL A 208 -34.67 -24.79 -5.36
CA VAL A 208 -34.89 -23.64 -4.48
C VAL A 208 -35.47 -22.47 -5.28
N PRO A 209 -36.63 -21.92 -4.89
CA PRO A 209 -37.15 -20.71 -5.52
C PRO A 209 -36.22 -19.52 -5.22
N GLY A 210 -36.03 -18.67 -6.22
CA GLY A 210 -35.25 -17.45 -6.12
C GLY A 210 -35.93 -16.36 -5.31
N GLY A 211 -35.27 -15.22 -5.18
CA GLY A 211 -35.78 -14.03 -4.50
C GLY A 211 -36.51 -13.06 -5.45
N GLN A 212 -37.51 -12.35 -4.96
CA GLN A 212 -38.16 -11.24 -5.67
C GLN A 212 -37.25 -10.01 -5.81
N SER A 213 -36.27 -9.89 -4.92
CA SER A 213 -35.26 -8.85 -4.92
C SER A 213 -33.95 -9.42 -4.40
N TYR A 214 -32.87 -8.67 -4.55
CA TYR A 214 -31.60 -8.98 -3.91
C TYR A 214 -30.86 -7.69 -3.57
N GLN A 215 -29.94 -7.81 -2.63
CA GLN A 215 -28.99 -6.77 -2.28
C GLN A 215 -27.60 -7.38 -2.13
N VAL A 216 -26.60 -6.62 -2.53
CA VAL A 216 -25.19 -6.99 -2.42
C VAL A 216 -24.44 -5.85 -1.75
N THR A 217 -23.72 -6.16 -0.68
CA THR A 217 -22.80 -5.23 -0.05
C THR A 217 -21.37 -5.68 -0.30
N ALA A 218 -20.47 -4.73 -0.56
CA ALA A 218 -19.03 -4.98 -0.63
C ALA A 218 -18.30 -4.11 0.40
N ARG A 219 -17.57 -4.73 1.33
CA ARG A 219 -16.79 -4.03 2.36
C ARG A 219 -15.32 -4.38 2.26
N PRO A 220 -14.39 -3.45 2.56
CA PRO A 220 -12.97 -3.78 2.63
C PRO A 220 -12.71 -4.78 3.76
N LEU A 221 -11.89 -5.81 3.52
CA LEU A 221 -11.52 -6.81 4.55
C LEU A 221 -10.81 -6.17 5.74
N LYS A 222 -10.01 -5.13 5.47
CA LYS A 222 -9.38 -4.27 6.47
C LYS A 222 -9.60 -2.83 6.06
N TYR A 223 -10.48 -2.14 6.80
CA TYR A 223 -10.77 -0.71 6.60
C TYR A 223 -9.49 0.13 6.63
N ARG A 224 -9.38 1.12 5.73
CA ARG A 224 -8.20 1.98 5.49
C ARG A 224 -6.92 1.27 5.02
N ARG A 225 -6.87 -0.06 5.00
CA ARG A 225 -5.73 -0.85 4.49
C ARG A 225 -6.01 -1.37 3.09
N THR A 226 -7.06 -2.17 2.95
CA THR A 226 -7.47 -2.80 1.69
C THR A 226 -8.36 -1.90 0.83
N GLY A 227 -9.13 -1.01 1.47
CA GLY A 227 -9.98 0.00 0.85
C GLY A 227 -10.57 0.94 1.90
N ILE A 228 -11.14 2.07 1.47
CA ILE A 228 -11.79 3.05 2.35
C ILE A 228 -13.30 3.08 2.10
N ARG A 229 -13.74 2.82 0.86
CA ARG A 229 -15.15 2.86 0.50
C ARG A 229 -15.81 1.50 0.68
N SER A 230 -17.00 1.50 1.27
CA SER A 230 -17.95 0.38 1.23
C SER A 230 -18.96 0.64 0.12
N PHE A 231 -19.47 -0.42 -0.51
CA PHE A 231 -20.39 -0.34 -1.64
C PHE A 231 -21.66 -1.15 -1.40
N PHE A 232 -22.75 -0.71 -2.01
CA PHE A 232 -24.07 -1.33 -1.98
C PHE A 232 -24.65 -1.31 -3.39
N THR A 233 -25.33 -2.39 -3.77
CA THR A 233 -26.18 -2.43 -4.96
C THR A 233 -27.35 -3.37 -4.71
N ASP A 234 -28.42 -3.16 -5.45
CA ASP A 234 -29.61 -4.01 -5.46
C ASP A 234 -30.02 -4.30 -6.91
N GLY A 235 -31.23 -4.86 -7.09
CA GLY A 235 -31.83 -5.14 -8.39
C GLY A 235 -32.01 -3.92 -9.31
N THR A 236 -31.86 -2.68 -8.82
CA THR A 236 -31.87 -1.47 -9.68
C THR A 236 -30.60 -1.31 -10.49
N GLY A 237 -29.52 -2.01 -10.11
CA GLY A 237 -28.20 -1.89 -10.73
C GLY A 237 -27.41 -0.63 -10.34
N VAL A 238 -27.99 0.26 -9.52
CA VAL A 238 -27.32 1.47 -9.04
C VAL A 238 -26.34 1.12 -7.92
N ILE A 239 -25.05 1.40 -8.15
CA ILE A 239 -24.01 1.19 -7.14
C ILE A 239 -23.88 2.46 -6.30
N ARG A 240 -24.04 2.30 -4.99
CA ARG A 240 -23.93 3.35 -3.98
C ARG A 240 -22.73 3.07 -3.10
N GLY A 241 -22.19 4.10 -2.44
CA GLY A 241 -21.07 3.88 -1.54
C GLY A 241 -20.88 4.94 -0.47
N THR A 242 -20.26 4.52 0.62
CA THR A 242 -19.90 5.37 1.77
C THR A 242 -18.42 5.21 2.11
N THR A 243 -17.82 6.27 2.68
CA THR A 243 -16.45 6.23 3.23
C THR A 243 -16.43 5.90 4.72
N GLU A 244 -17.58 5.80 5.37
CA GLU A 244 -17.69 5.44 6.79
C GLU A 244 -17.38 3.96 7.00
N ASP A 245 -16.89 3.59 8.19
CA ASP A 245 -16.60 2.19 8.54
C ASP A 245 -17.88 1.41 8.91
N ARG A 246 -18.82 1.37 7.97
CA ARG A 246 -20.06 0.60 8.05
C ARG A 246 -20.37 -0.05 6.71
N ALA A 247 -21.38 -0.91 6.70
CA ALA A 247 -21.97 -1.38 5.45
C ALA A 247 -22.62 -0.19 4.73
N ALA A 248 -22.45 -0.14 3.41
CA ALA A 248 -23.22 0.76 2.58
C ALA A 248 -24.67 0.28 2.48
N THR A 249 -25.57 1.22 2.22
CA THR A 249 -27.02 1.03 2.20
C THR A 249 -27.63 1.71 0.98
N ALA A 250 -28.91 1.45 0.72
CA ALA A 250 -29.66 2.11 -0.35
C ALA A 250 -29.77 3.64 -0.18
N GLN A 251 -29.50 4.18 1.01
CA GLN A 251 -29.56 5.63 1.28
C GLN A 251 -28.24 6.35 0.99
N ASP A 252 -27.16 5.60 0.75
CA ASP A 252 -25.87 6.20 0.44
C ASP A 252 -25.86 6.79 -0.98
N PRO A 253 -24.99 7.78 -1.24
CA PRO A 253 -24.91 8.44 -2.54
C PRO A 253 -24.48 7.45 -3.64
N PRO A 254 -25.04 7.58 -4.85
CA PRO A 254 -24.61 6.81 -6.01
C PRO A 254 -23.17 7.18 -6.41
N LEU A 255 -22.49 6.24 -7.04
CA LEU A 255 -21.15 6.39 -7.64
C LEU A 255 -21.17 7.11 -8.99
#